data_AF-A0A4S8M367-F1
#
_entry.id   AF-A0A4S8M367-F1
#
_cell.length_a   1.000
_cell.length_b   1.000
_cell.length_c   1.000
_cell.angle_alpha   90.00
_cell.angle_beta   90.00
_cell.angle_gamma   90.00
#
_symmetry.space_group_name_H-M   'P 1'
#
loop_
_entity.id
_entity.type
_entity.pdbx_description
1 polymer ?
#
loop_
_entity_poly.entity_id
_entity_poly.type
_entity_poly.pdbx_seq_one_letter_code
_entity_poly.pdbx_strand_id
1 'polypeptide(L)'
;MCVAATGLGKSLLFEGKAKLVGKGQIVFVICPSKSLERDQMLHAQEKGPEALAIDEDTEKSPKLWEQLRTTAQIVYLSPEMVLSDAFRNKVWKDT
;
A
#
# COMPACT_ATOMS: atom_id res chain seq x y z
N MET A 1 1.54 -8.62 -17.34
CA MET A 1 0.47 -9.44 -16.72
C MET A 1 1.11 -10.68 -16.12
N CYS A 2 0.95 -10.93 -14.82
CA CYS A 2 1.47 -12.12 -14.14
C CYS A 2 0.28 -12.94 -13.62
N VAL A 3 0.26 -14.24 -13.91
CA VAL A 3 -0.76 -15.17 -13.42
C VAL A 3 -0.04 -16.29 -12.69
N ALA A 4 -0.26 -16.38 -11.38
CA ALA A 4 0.33 -17.40 -10.53
C ALA A 4 -0.63 -17.72 -9.40
N ALA A 5 -0.65 -18.98 -8.97
CA ALA A 5 -1.44 -19.42 -7.82
C ALA A 5 -1.03 -18.68 -6.53
N THR A 6 -1.89 -18.73 -5.52
CA THR A 6 -1.53 -18.34 -4.16
C THR A 6 -0.34 -19.16 -3.65
N GLY A 7 0.50 -18.58 -2.80
CA GLY A 7 1.70 -19.24 -2.28
C GLY A 7 2.91 -19.28 -3.23
N LEU A 8 2.75 -19.05 -4.55
CA LEU A 8 3.86 -19.08 -5.51
C LEU A 8 4.72 -17.79 -5.54
N GLY A 9 4.66 -16.98 -4.47
CA GLY A 9 5.53 -15.81 -4.34
C GLY A 9 5.20 -14.62 -5.25
N LYS A 10 3.99 -14.54 -5.82
CA LYS A 10 3.59 -13.39 -6.65
C LYS A 10 3.72 -12.03 -5.94
N SER A 11 3.69 -12.01 -4.61
CA SER A 11 3.86 -10.78 -3.83
C SER A 11 5.28 -10.20 -3.91
N LEU A 12 6.28 -11.05 -4.17
CA LEU A 12 7.67 -10.62 -4.36
C LEU A 12 7.84 -9.62 -5.51
N LEU A 13 6.94 -9.65 -6.50
CA LEU A 13 6.99 -8.72 -7.62
C LEU A 13 6.81 -7.27 -7.18
N PHE A 14 5.88 -7.02 -6.25
CA PHE A 14 5.61 -5.67 -5.75
C PHE A 14 6.39 -5.35 -4.47
N GLU A 15 6.60 -6.32 -3.56
CA GLU A 15 7.44 -6.13 -2.37
C GLU A 15 8.91 -5.87 -2.77
N GLY A 16 9.43 -6.65 -3.72
CA GLY A 16 10.77 -6.46 -4.27
C GLY A 16 10.90 -5.10 -4.97
N LYS A 17 9.87 -4.68 -5.71
CA LYS A 17 9.85 -3.35 -6.32
C LYS A 17 9.84 -2.26 -5.24
N ALA A 18 9.01 -2.38 -4.21
CA ALA A 18 8.94 -1.42 -3.10
C ALA A 18 10.29 -1.26 -2.37
N LYS A 19 11.05 -2.34 -2.24
CA LYS A 19 12.39 -2.29 -1.64
C LYS A 19 13.44 -1.66 -2.55
N LEU A 20 13.25 -1.75 -3.88
CA LEU A 20 14.19 -1.26 -4.89
C LEU A 20 13.87 0.14 -5.39
N VAL A 21 12.64 0.63 -5.22
CA VAL A 21 12.30 2.02 -5.56
C VAL A 21 13.06 2.98 -4.64
N GLY A 22 13.53 4.08 -5.22
CA GLY A 22 14.31 5.07 -4.50
C GLY A 22 13.49 5.83 -3.45
N LYS A 23 14.17 6.66 -2.65
CA LYS A 23 13.50 7.53 -1.67
C LYS A 23 12.43 8.40 -2.35
N GLY A 24 11.27 8.51 -1.72
CA GLY A 24 10.15 9.32 -2.22
C GLY A 24 9.28 8.63 -3.28
N GLN A 25 9.48 7.33 -3.53
CA GLN A 25 8.61 6.53 -4.40
C GLN A 25 7.83 5.51 -3.58
N ILE A 26 6.57 5.31 -3.96
CA ILE A 26 5.63 4.44 -3.25
C ILE A 26 5.03 3.45 -4.25
N VAL A 27 4.93 2.18 -3.86
CA VAL A 27 4.18 1.16 -4.59
C VAL A 27 2.78 1.04 -3.98
N PHE A 28 1.75 1.35 -4.76
CA PHE A 28 0.36 1.09 -4.34
C PHE A 28 -0.07 -0.31 -4.81
N VAL A 29 -0.60 -1.11 -3.88
CA VAL A 29 -1.13 -2.44 -4.14
C VAL A 29 -2.63 -2.43 -3.83
N ILE A 30 -3.43 -2.53 -4.90
CA ILE A 30 -4.88 -2.52 -4.78
C ILE A 30 -5.36 -3.96 -4.57
N CYS A 31 -6.10 -4.21 -3.49
CA CYS A 31 -6.59 -5.54 -3.12
C CYS A 31 -8.06 -5.53 -2.71
N PRO A 32 -8.82 -6.62 -2.90
CA PRO A 32 -10.28 -6.60 -2.81
C PRO A 32 -10.85 -6.55 -1.37
N SER A 33 -10.04 -6.65 -0.32
CA SER A 33 -10.57 -6.69 1.05
C SER A 33 -9.58 -6.18 2.10
N LYS A 34 -10.12 -5.52 3.14
CA LYS A 34 -9.39 -5.05 4.33
C LYS A 34 -8.56 -6.15 5.00
N SER A 35 -9.12 -7.36 5.06
CA SER A 35 -8.42 -8.52 5.63
C SER A 35 -7.14 -8.85 4.86
N LEU A 36 -7.19 -8.78 3.53
CA LEU A 36 -6.03 -9.06 2.68
C LEU A 36 -5.04 -7.90 2.70
N GLU A 37 -5.51 -6.65 2.76
CA GLU A 37 -4.65 -5.47 2.93
C GLU A 37 -3.77 -5.59 4.17
N ARG A 38 -4.39 -5.93 5.32
CA ARG A 38 -3.68 -6.09 6.59
C ARG A 38 -2.72 -7.27 6.57
N ASP A 39 -3.15 -8.41 6.05
CA ASP A 39 -2.32 -9.62 5.93
C ASP A 39 -1.06 -9.34 5.08
N GLN A 40 -1.24 -8.74 3.91
CA GLN A 40 -0.13 -8.42 3.01
C GLN A 40 0.77 -7.31 3.57
N MET A 41 0.22 -6.32 4.28
CA MET A 41 0.99 -5.29 4.98
C MET A 41 1.92 -5.93 6.02
N LEU A 42 1.40 -6.80 6.88
CA LEU A 42 2.21 -7.48 7.90
C LEU A 42 3.32 -8.33 7.26
N HIS A 43 2.97 -9.12 6.25
CA HIS A 43 3.93 -9.94 5.52
C HIS A 43 5.03 -9.12 4.81
N ALA A 44 4.68 -7.93 4.30
CA ALA A 44 5.68 -7.01 3.73
C ALA A 44 6.58 -6.41 4.82
N GLN A 45 6.03 -5.98 5.96
CA GLN A 45 6.82 -5.44 7.08
C GLN A 45 7.83 -6.47 7.60
N GLU A 46 7.44 -7.75 7.71
CA GLU A 46 8.35 -8.85 8.09
C GLU A 46 9.57 -8.97 7.17
N LYS A 47 9.46 -8.54 5.91
CA LYS A 47 10.55 -8.58 4.92
C LYS A 47 11.36 -7.29 4.84
N GLY A 48 10.96 -6.27 5.60
CA GLY A 48 11.68 -5.02 5.80
C GLY A 48 11.11 -3.75 5.16
N PRO A 49 10.30 -3.77 4.07
CA PRO A 49 9.65 -2.56 3.59
C PRO A 49 8.77 -1.89 4.63
N GLU A 50 8.82 -0.55 4.68
CA GLU A 50 7.86 0.26 5.42
C GLU A 50 6.48 0.19 4.73
N ALA A 51 5.66 -0.77 5.15
CA ALA A 51 4.34 -1.00 4.57
C ALA A 51 3.22 -0.36 5.39
N LEU A 52 2.20 0.16 4.72
CA LEU A 52 0.96 0.65 5.33
C LEU A 52 -0.25 -0.04 4.70
N ALA A 53 -1.34 -0.17 5.47
CA ALA A 53 -2.66 -0.48 4.97
C ALA A 53 -3.57 0.75 5.18
N ILE A 54 -4.34 1.13 4.16
CA ILE A 54 -5.29 2.23 4.21
C ILE A 54 -6.68 1.72 3.82
N ASP A 55 -7.57 1.77 4.79
CA ASP A 55 -8.98 1.38 4.72
C ASP A 55 -9.87 2.46 5.34
N GLU A 56 -11.19 2.27 5.29
CA GLU A 56 -12.21 3.21 5.82
C GLU A 56 -12.08 3.49 7.33
N ASP A 57 -11.43 2.58 8.06
CA ASP A 57 -11.26 2.67 9.52
C ASP A 57 -9.98 3.45 9.86
N THR A 58 -8.94 3.25 9.07
CA THR A 58 -7.60 3.82 9.27
C THR A 58 -7.41 5.18 8.59
N GLU A 59 -8.14 5.48 7.50
CA GLU A 59 -8.01 6.74 6.75
C GLU A 59 -8.27 8.00 7.60
N LYS A 60 -8.97 7.85 8.72
CA LYS A 60 -9.29 8.96 9.63
C LYS A 60 -8.07 9.40 10.45
N SER A 61 -7.00 8.60 10.48
CA SER A 61 -5.77 8.88 11.22
C SER A 61 -4.85 9.85 10.47
N PRO A 62 -4.59 11.07 10.99
CA PRO A 62 -3.66 12.01 10.36
C PRO A 62 -2.23 11.46 10.25
N LYS A 63 -1.81 10.66 11.25
CA LYS A 63 -0.49 10.04 11.32
C LYS A 63 -0.24 9.10 10.15
N LEU A 64 -1.27 8.38 9.70
CA LEU A 64 -1.19 7.46 8.57
C LEU A 64 -0.81 8.20 7.29
N TRP A 65 -1.43 9.35 7.04
CA TRP A 65 -1.15 10.19 5.87
C TRP A 65 0.23 10.85 5.93
N GLU A 66 0.72 11.18 7.13
CA GLU A 66 2.08 11.67 7.32
C GLU A 66 3.10 10.57 7.00
N GLN A 67 2.89 9.35 7.51
CA GLN A 67 3.75 8.20 7.22
C GLN A 67 3.75 7.85 5.73
N LEU A 68 2.57 7.89 5.09
CA LEU A 68 2.45 7.70 3.64
C LEU A 68 3.36 8.66 2.86
N ARG A 69 3.44 9.94 3.27
CA ARG A 69 4.22 10.96 2.54
C ARG A 69 5.72 10.92 2.82
N THR A 70 6.14 10.27 3.90
CA THR A 70 7.51 10.42 4.42
C THR A 70 8.29 9.12 4.37
N THR A 71 7.71 8.02 4.83
CA THR A 71 8.43 6.75 5.06
C THR A 71 7.90 5.58 4.28
N ALA A 72 6.62 5.58 3.90
CA ALA A 72 6.00 4.43 3.25
C ALA A 72 6.68 4.07 1.92
N GLN A 73 6.93 2.78 1.72
CA GLN A 73 7.49 2.23 0.48
C GLN A 73 6.44 1.41 -0.28
N ILE A 74 5.50 0.82 0.45
CA ILE A 74 4.38 0.07 -0.10
C ILE A 74 3.09 0.36 0.67
N VAL A 75 1.99 0.55 -0.04
CA VAL A 75 0.69 0.85 0.55
C VAL A 75 -0.35 -0.10 -0.03
N TYR A 76 -1.02 -0.82 0.85
CA TYR A 76 -2.13 -1.72 0.54
C TYR A 76 -3.46 -1.00 0.78
N LEU A 77 -4.38 -1.08 -0.16
CA LEU A 77 -5.68 -0.42 -0.07
C LEU A 77 -6.70 -1.05 -1.01
N SER A 78 -7.98 -0.81 -0.73
CA SER A 78 -9.08 -1.29 -1.56
C SER A 78 -9.30 -0.43 -2.81
N PRO A 79 -9.97 -0.95 -3.86
CA PRO A 79 -10.40 -0.14 -5.00
C PRO A 79 -11.25 1.06 -4.58
N GLU A 80 -12.15 0.88 -3.61
CA GLU A 80 -13.03 1.93 -3.09
C GLU A 80 -12.20 3.04 -2.43
N MET A 81 -11.15 2.67 -1.69
CA MET A 81 -10.23 3.63 -1.07
C MET A 81 -9.47 4.45 -2.09
N VAL A 82 -9.01 3.84 -3.21
CA VAL A 82 -8.34 4.58 -4.29
C VAL A 82 -9.26 5.63 -4.91
N LEU A 83 -10.57 5.35 -4.94
CA LEU A 83 -11.57 6.24 -5.50
C LEU A 83 -12.09 7.28 -4.50
N SER A 84 -11.74 7.16 -3.21
CA SER A 84 -12.24 8.05 -2.16
C SER A 84 -11.69 9.47 -2.29
N ASP A 85 -12.50 10.44 -1.88
CA ASP A 85 -12.07 11.84 -1.85
C ASP A 85 -10.91 12.05 -0.87
N ALA A 86 -10.84 11.26 0.19
CA ALA A 86 -9.73 11.32 1.13
C ALA A 86 -8.41 10.94 0.43
N PHE A 87 -8.38 9.82 -0.28
CA PHE A 87 -7.19 9.41 -1.02
C PHE A 87 -6.83 10.41 -2.11
N ARG A 88 -7.81 10.87 -2.90
CA ARG A 88 -7.60 11.90 -3.91
C ARG A 88 -6.97 13.15 -3.31
N ASN A 89 -7.64 13.80 -2.35
CA ASN A 89 -7.17 15.06 -1.79
C ASN A 89 -5.84 14.95 -1.02
N LYS A 90 -5.53 13.78 -0.45
CA LYS A 90 -4.33 13.59 0.39
C LYS A 90 -3.12 13.06 -0.39
N VAL A 91 -3.34 12.30 -1.46
CA VAL A 91 -2.28 11.67 -2.26
C VAL A 91 -2.12 12.38 -3.60
N TRP A 92 -3.21 12.57 -4.33
CA TRP A 92 -3.22 13.31 -5.59
C TRP A 92 -3.47 14.78 -5.29
N LYS A 93 -2.40 15.56 -5.10
CA LYS A 93 -2.56 17.01 -5.27
C LYS A 93 -2.80 17.27 -6.75
N ASP A 94 -3.99 17.76 -7.10
CA ASP A 94 -4.17 18.47 -8.36
C ASP A 94 -3.04 19.50 -8.46
N THR A 95 -2.27 19.39 -9.54
CA THR A 95 -1.32 20.45 -9.91
C THR A 95 -2.10 21.65 -10.41
#